data_AF-A0A850BYC1-F1
#
_entry.id   AF-A0A850BYC1-F1
#
_cell.length_a   1.000
_cell.length_b   1.000
_cell.length_c   1.000
_cell.angle_alpha   90.00
_cell.angle_beta   90.00
_cell.angle_gamma   90.00
#
_symmetry.space_group_name_H-M   'P 1'
#
loop_
_entity.id
_entity.type
_entity.pdbx_description
1 polymer ?
#
loop_
_entity_poly.entity_id
_entity_poly.type
_entity_poly.pdbx_seq_one_letter_code
_entity_poly.pdbx_strand_id
1 'polypeptide(L)'
;IQAEVTRAASRHAELDALLRRDGFDDVAAASRVAELEQTRASSRALATARLHLENVRRLRSMRDRDARALEELADLVQALRTQLVLARFAGSSVEGVGGIVSEVWARVEGLGAAIDAHEVAASEESVET
;
A
#
# COMPACT_ATOMS: atom_id res chain seq x y z
N ILE A 1 11.62 -11.77 5.63
CA ILE A 1 10.33 -12.18 5.02
C ILE A 1 9.15 -11.94 5.97
N GLN A 2 8.96 -12.75 7.03
CA GLN A 2 7.77 -12.62 7.89
C GLN A 2 7.58 -11.22 8.48
N ALA A 3 8.66 -10.58 8.96
CA ALA A 3 8.58 -9.23 9.53
C ALA A 3 8.06 -8.18 8.54
N GLU A 4 8.57 -8.17 7.30
CA GLU A 4 8.14 -7.21 6.26
C GLU A 4 6.67 -7.40 5.88
N VAL A 5 6.27 -8.66 5.70
CA VAL A 5 4.89 -9.01 5.34
C VAL A 5 3.93 -8.61 6.46
N THR A 6 4.28 -8.89 7.71
CA THR A 6 3.49 -8.46 8.87
C THR A 6 3.40 -6.94 8.94
N ARG A 7 4.50 -6.21 8.76
CA ARG A 7 4.48 -4.74 8.78
C ARG A 7 3.61 -4.17 7.67
N ALA A 8 3.74 -4.67 6.44
CA ALA A 8 2.92 -4.24 5.32
C ALA A 8 1.43 -4.56 5.53
N ALA A 9 1.11 -5.73 6.08
CA ALA A 9 -0.26 -6.09 6.42
C ALA A 9 -0.84 -5.20 7.52
N SER A 10 -0.08 -4.90 8.56
CA SER A 10 -0.48 -3.98 9.63
C SER A 10 -0.70 -2.57 9.09
N ARG A 11 0.22 -2.04 8.27
CA ARG A 11 0.06 -0.72 7.65
C ARG A 11 -1.14 -0.67 6.71
N HIS A 12 -1.34 -1.71 5.89
CA HIS A 12 -2.51 -1.80 5.02
C HIS A 12 -3.82 -1.75 5.83
N ALA A 13 -3.90 -2.51 6.93
CA ALA A 13 -5.06 -2.52 7.81
C ALA A 13 -5.29 -1.17 8.50
N GLU A 14 -4.23 -0.48 8.92
CA GLU A 14 -4.29 0.86 9.48
C GLU A 14 -4.81 1.89 8.46
N LEU A 15 -4.24 1.89 7.25
CA LEU A 15 -4.67 2.76 6.16
C LEU A 15 -6.13 2.50 5.77
N ASP A 16 -6.54 1.24 5.70
CA ASP A 16 -7.93 0.88 5.42
C ASP A 16 -8.89 1.37 6.53
N ALA A 17 -8.52 1.21 7.79
CA ALA A 17 -9.30 1.71 8.92
C ALA A 17 -9.39 3.24 8.92
N LEU A 18 -8.30 3.94 8.60
CA LEU A 18 -8.26 5.40 8.48
C LEU A 18 -9.19 5.89 7.36
N LEU A 19 -9.09 5.29 6.17
CA LEU A 19 -9.86 5.66 4.98
C LEU A 19 -11.37 5.35 5.10
N ARG A 20 -11.78 4.56 6.09
CA ARG A 20 -13.19 4.32 6.43
C ARG A 20 -13.82 5.42 7.30
N ARG A 21 -13.03 6.38 7.81
CA ARG A 21 -13.55 7.50 8.61
C ARG A 21 -14.05 8.62 7.69
N ASP A 22 -15.13 9.29 8.05
CA ASP A 22 -15.80 10.33 7.24
C ASP A 22 -14.87 11.45 6.76
N GLY A 23 -13.80 11.74 7.51
CA GLY A 23 -12.79 12.74 7.16
C GLY A 23 -11.80 12.32 6.07
N PHE A 24 -11.87 11.10 5.54
CA PHE A 24 -10.94 10.59 4.53
C PHE A 24 -11.66 10.02 3.29
N ASP A 25 -12.91 10.40 3.11
CA ASP A 25 -13.68 10.05 1.91
C ASP A 25 -13.25 10.96 0.74
N ASP A 26 -12.64 10.36 -0.28
CA ASP A 26 -12.18 11.04 -1.51
C ASP A 26 -13.33 11.68 -2.29
N VAL A 27 -14.52 11.06 -2.32
CA VAL A 27 -15.70 11.61 -3.00
C VAL A 27 -16.22 12.83 -2.25
N ALA A 28 -16.28 12.76 -0.92
CA ALA A 28 -16.68 13.89 -0.08
C ALA A 28 -15.65 15.04 -0.17
N ALA A 29 -14.35 14.73 -0.12
CA ALA A 29 -13.28 15.71 -0.24
C ALA A 29 -13.26 16.38 -1.63
N ALA A 30 -13.47 15.61 -2.71
CA ALA A 30 -13.61 16.15 -4.07
C ALA A 30 -14.84 17.04 -4.21
N SER A 31 -15.98 16.61 -3.66
CA SER A 31 -17.23 17.38 -3.68
C SER A 31 -17.06 18.71 -2.95
N ARG A 32 -16.36 18.71 -1.82
CA ARG A 32 -16.05 19.93 -1.05
C ARG A 32 -15.18 20.91 -1.84
N VAL A 33 -14.18 20.43 -2.58
CA VAL A 33 -13.38 21.29 -3.46
C VAL A 33 -14.27 21.92 -4.54
N ALA A 34 -15.10 21.12 -5.20
CA ALA A 34 -16.00 21.60 -6.25
C ALA A 34 -17.02 22.64 -5.73
N GLU A 35 -17.57 22.43 -4.53
CA GLU A 35 -18.48 23.38 -3.88
C GLU A 35 -17.79 24.72 -3.58
N LEU A 36 -16.55 24.68 -3.05
CA LEU A 36 -15.79 25.89 -2.76
C LEU A 36 -15.40 26.67 -4.02
N GLU A 37 -15.14 25.96 -5.14
CA GLU A 37 -14.90 26.57 -6.45
C GLU A 37 -16.17 27.24 -6.99
N GLN A 38 -17.32 26.57 -6.90
CA GLN A 38 -18.61 27.11 -7.38
C GLN A 38 -19.06 28.33 -6.57
N THR A 39 -18.90 28.30 -5.26
CA THR A 39 -19.29 29.39 -4.35
C THR A 39 -18.28 30.56 -4.34
N ARG A 40 -17.18 30.45 -5.11
CA ARG A 40 -16.07 31.42 -5.14
C ARG A 40 -15.55 31.73 -3.73
N ALA A 41 -15.37 30.68 -2.93
CA ALA A 41 -14.81 30.80 -1.60
C ALA A 41 -13.42 31.45 -1.63
N SER A 42 -12.97 31.96 -0.48
CA SER A 42 -11.64 32.56 -0.38
C SER A 42 -10.53 31.60 -0.87
N SER A 43 -9.49 32.15 -1.50
CA SER A 43 -8.36 31.37 -2.01
C SER A 43 -7.72 30.47 -0.95
N ARG A 44 -7.71 30.93 0.32
CA ARG A 44 -7.20 30.14 1.44
C ARG A 44 -8.05 28.90 1.72
N ALA A 45 -9.38 29.04 1.75
CA ALA A 45 -10.29 27.92 1.98
C ALA A 45 -10.19 26.86 0.87
N LEU A 46 -10.09 27.31 -0.39
CA LEU A 46 -9.91 26.42 -1.53
C LEU A 46 -8.55 25.69 -1.49
N ALA A 47 -7.46 26.40 -1.13
CA ALA A 47 -6.15 25.80 -0.99
C ALA A 47 -6.13 24.70 0.09
N THR A 48 -6.70 24.96 1.26
CA THR A 48 -6.81 23.95 2.33
C THR A 48 -7.62 22.72 1.90
N ALA A 49 -8.73 22.92 1.18
CA ALA A 49 -9.54 21.80 0.71
C ALA A 49 -8.83 20.95 -0.36
N ARG A 50 -8.07 21.58 -1.26
CA ARG A 50 -7.27 20.87 -2.28
C ARG A 50 -6.14 20.07 -1.65
N LEU A 51 -5.43 20.64 -0.67
CA LEU A 51 -4.40 19.93 0.09
C LEU A 51 -4.99 18.70 0.79
N HIS A 52 -6.16 18.86 1.42
CA HIS A 52 -6.84 17.74 2.05
C HIS A 52 -7.18 16.62 1.06
N LEU A 53 -7.75 16.96 -0.10
CA LEU A 53 -8.04 15.99 -1.16
C LEU A 53 -6.78 15.27 -1.67
N GLU A 54 -5.68 16.00 -1.86
CA GLU A 54 -4.39 15.43 -2.26
C GLU A 54 -3.88 14.42 -1.23
N ASN A 55 -3.95 14.78 0.05
CA ASN A 55 -3.55 13.89 1.14
C ASN A 55 -4.39 12.62 1.20
N VAL A 56 -5.72 12.72 1.06
CA VAL A 56 -6.62 11.56 1.00
C VAL A 56 -6.27 10.64 -0.17
N ARG A 57 -5.98 11.20 -1.35
CA ARG A 57 -5.56 10.42 -2.53
C ARG A 57 -4.21 9.74 -2.34
N ARG A 58 -3.27 10.42 -1.68
CA ARG A 58 -1.95 9.85 -1.36
C ARG A 58 -2.09 8.64 -0.45
N LEU A 59 -2.89 8.75 0.61
CA LEU A 59 -3.21 7.66 1.54
C LEU A 59 -3.87 6.47 0.82
N ARG A 60 -4.84 6.74 -0.07
CA ARG A 60 -5.49 5.69 -0.87
C ARG A 60 -4.49 4.97 -1.79
N SER A 61 -3.64 5.72 -2.49
CA SER A 61 -2.60 5.16 -3.35
C SER A 61 -1.62 4.28 -2.57
N MET A 62 -1.27 4.65 -1.34
CA MET A 62 -0.47 3.81 -0.45
C MET A 62 -1.18 2.50 -0.09
N ARG A 63 -2.43 2.58 0.38
CA ARG A 63 -3.24 1.41 0.70
C ARG A 63 -3.33 0.44 -0.47
N ASP A 64 -3.59 0.97 -1.67
CA ASP A 64 -3.79 0.18 -2.88
C ASP A 64 -2.48 -0.48 -3.36
N ARG A 65 -1.33 0.16 -3.12
CA ARG A 65 -0.02 -0.44 -3.38
C ARG A 65 0.26 -1.59 -2.42
N ASP A 66 0.00 -1.41 -1.13
CA ASP A 66 0.20 -2.47 -0.14
C ASP A 66 -0.75 -3.65 -0.39
N ALA A 67 -2.01 -3.38 -0.72
CA ALA A 67 -3.00 -4.41 -1.04
C ALA A 67 -2.53 -5.30 -2.20
N ARG A 68 -2.14 -4.68 -3.32
CA ARG A 68 -1.64 -5.38 -4.51
C ARG A 68 -0.38 -6.18 -4.18
N ALA A 69 0.56 -5.58 -3.46
CA ALA A 69 1.80 -6.27 -3.11
C ALA A 69 1.58 -7.50 -2.22
N LEU A 70 0.62 -7.43 -1.29
CA LEU A 70 0.23 -8.56 -0.43
C LEU A 70 -0.51 -9.66 -1.20
N GLU A 71 -1.41 -9.28 -2.11
CA GLU A 71 -2.15 -10.22 -2.98
C GLU A 71 -1.20 -10.98 -3.90
N GLU A 72 -0.32 -10.28 -4.61
CA GLU A 72 0.65 -10.89 -5.52
C GLU A 72 1.65 -11.78 -4.76
N LEU A 73 2.03 -11.42 -3.53
CA LEU A 73 2.85 -12.29 -2.68
C LEU A 73 2.10 -13.56 -2.26
N ALA A 74 0.81 -13.45 -1.94
CA ALA A 74 -0.02 -14.61 -1.61
C ALA A 74 -0.09 -15.60 -2.79
N ASP A 75 -0.28 -15.08 -4.01
CA ASP A 75 -0.31 -15.88 -5.24
C ASP A 75 1.02 -16.60 -5.49
N LEU A 76 2.16 -15.90 -5.31
CA LEU A 76 3.49 -16.50 -5.46
C LEU A 76 3.74 -17.61 -4.43
N VAL A 77 3.29 -17.43 -3.18
CA VAL A 77 3.40 -18.46 -2.14
C VAL A 77 2.53 -19.68 -2.49
N GLN A 78 1.34 -19.49 -3.05
CA GLN A 78 0.50 -20.61 -3.52
C GLN A 78 1.13 -21.33 -4.72
N ALA A 79 1.73 -20.59 -5.66
CA ALA A 79 2.46 -21.17 -6.79
C ALA A 79 3.65 -22.00 -6.31
N LEU A 80 4.45 -21.48 -5.38
CA LEU A 80 5.57 -22.20 -4.76
C LEU A 80 5.10 -23.48 -4.07
N ARG A 81 4.03 -23.41 -3.28
CA ARG A 81 3.44 -24.57 -2.61
C ARG A 81 3.03 -25.64 -3.63
N THR A 82 2.39 -25.22 -4.73
CA THR A 82 1.96 -26.13 -5.80
C THR A 82 3.15 -26.82 -6.45
N GLN A 83 4.21 -26.06 -6.78
CA GLN A 83 5.43 -26.63 -7.35
C GLN A 83 6.13 -27.62 -6.41
N LEU A 84 6.17 -27.35 -5.10
CA LEU A 84 6.74 -28.27 -4.11
C LEU A 84 5.92 -29.56 -3.99
N VAL A 85 4.59 -29.47 -4.03
CA VAL A 85 3.72 -30.65 -4.06
C VAL A 85 4.00 -31.48 -5.31
N LEU A 86 4.09 -30.84 -6.49
CA LEU A 86 4.41 -31.53 -7.74
C LEU A 86 5.76 -32.24 -7.70
N ALA A 87 6.81 -31.56 -7.23
CA ALA A 87 8.14 -32.18 -7.11
C ALA A 87 8.14 -33.40 -6.18
N ARG A 88 7.39 -33.34 -5.07
CA ARG A 88 7.24 -34.48 -4.16
C ARG A 88 6.58 -35.69 -4.81
N PHE A 89 5.60 -35.48 -5.68
CA PHE A 89 4.92 -36.58 -6.39
C PHE A 89 5.71 -37.08 -7.61
N ALA A 90 6.44 -36.20 -8.30
CA ALA A 90 7.21 -36.55 -9.49
C ALA A 90 8.53 -37.26 -9.20
N GLY A 91 9.04 -37.21 -7.97
CA GLY A 91 10.32 -37.81 -7.59
C GLY A 91 11.56 -37.11 -8.19
N SER A 92 11.37 -35.98 -8.86
CA SER A 92 12.42 -35.20 -9.53
C SER A 92 12.90 -34.00 -8.69
N SER A 93 14.14 -33.58 -8.93
CA SER A 93 14.67 -32.30 -8.44
C SER A 93 13.89 -31.12 -9.02
N VAL A 94 13.75 -30.09 -8.20
CA VAL A 94 12.81 -28.99 -8.41
C VAL A 94 13.30 -27.98 -9.46
N GLU A 95 13.27 -28.37 -10.74
CA GLU A 95 13.51 -27.43 -11.84
C GLU A 95 12.36 -26.39 -11.89
N GLY A 96 12.70 -25.10 -11.74
CA GLY A 96 11.75 -23.99 -11.81
C GLY A 96 11.40 -23.30 -10.47
N VAL A 97 11.68 -23.90 -9.31
CA VAL A 97 11.40 -23.24 -8.01
C VAL A 97 12.32 -22.05 -7.72
N GLY A 98 13.54 -22.05 -8.25
CA GLY A 98 14.47 -20.92 -8.09
C GLY A 98 13.86 -19.59 -8.57
N GLY A 99 13.15 -19.59 -9.70
CA GLY A 99 12.50 -18.40 -10.24
C GLY A 99 11.39 -17.87 -9.33
N ILE A 100 10.55 -18.76 -8.78
CA ILE A 100 9.50 -18.35 -7.83
C ILE A 100 10.09 -17.82 -6.54
N VAL A 101 11.14 -18.45 -6.01
CA VAL A 101 11.82 -17.97 -4.80
C VAL A 101 12.45 -16.59 -5.00
N SER A 102 13.08 -16.35 -6.15
CA SER A 102 13.63 -15.03 -6.51
C SER A 102 12.54 -13.95 -6.59
N GLU A 103 11.39 -14.27 -7.19
CA GLU A 103 10.26 -13.34 -7.28
C GLU A 103 9.64 -13.04 -5.91
N VAL A 104 9.47 -14.07 -5.06
CA VAL A 104 9.04 -13.91 -3.66
C VAL A 104 9.99 -12.99 -2.90
N TRP A 105 11.30 -13.17 -3.08
CA TRP A 105 12.31 -12.36 -2.42
C TRP A 105 12.29 -10.90 -2.89
N ALA A 106 12.27 -10.67 -4.21
CA ALA A 106 12.17 -9.32 -4.79
C ALA A 106 10.92 -8.58 -4.29
N ARG A 107 9.80 -9.30 -4.12
CA ARG A 107 8.57 -8.71 -3.61
C ARG A 107 8.65 -8.32 -2.13
N VAL A 108 9.28 -9.15 -1.31
CA VAL A 108 9.52 -8.87 0.10
C VAL A 108 10.44 -7.66 0.26
N GLU A 109 11.49 -7.55 -0.57
CA GLU A 109 12.38 -6.38 -0.58
C GLU A 109 11.62 -5.11 -1.00
N GLY A 110 10.77 -5.19 -2.03
CA GLY A 110 9.92 -4.09 -2.46
C GLY A 110 8.94 -3.63 -1.38
N LEU A 111 8.39 -4.57 -0.59
CA LEU A 111 7.57 -4.25 0.57
C LEU A 111 8.37 -3.47 1.62
N GLY A 112 9.57 -3.96 1.98
CA GLY A 112 10.48 -3.31 2.93
C GLY A 112 10.81 -1.87 2.53
N ALA A 113 11.27 -1.66 1.29
CA ALA A 113 11.61 -0.34 0.77
C ALA A 113 10.43 0.65 0.79
N ALA A 114 9.21 0.16 0.55
CA ALA A 114 8.00 0.99 0.63
C ALA A 114 7.64 1.39 2.08
N ILE A 115 8.00 0.56 3.07
CA ILE A 115 7.82 0.85 4.50
C ILE A 115 8.83 1.92 4.93
N ASP A 116 10.11 1.69 4.63
CA ASP A 116 11.20 2.58 5.05
C ASP A 116 11.03 3.99 4.48
N ALA A 117 10.61 4.10 3.20
CA ALA A 117 10.30 5.39 2.58
C ALA A 117 9.16 6.14 3.30
N HIS A 118 8.25 5.43 3.97
CA HIS A 118 7.17 6.05 4.73
C HIS A 118 7.61 6.47 6.14
N GLU A 119 8.43 5.68 6.83
CA GLU A 119 8.99 6.06 8.13
C GLU A 119 9.87 7.30 8.03
N VAL A 120 10.65 7.43 6.96
CA VAL A 120 11.45 8.63 6.66
C VAL A 120 10.55 9.85 6.45
N ALA A 121 9.47 9.71 5.66
CA ALA A 121 8.54 10.81 5.46
C ALA A 121 7.82 11.26 6.75
N ALA A 122 7.43 10.31 7.61
CA ALA A 122 6.78 10.61 8.89
C ALA A 122 7.72 11.28 9.91
N SER A 123 9.02 10.95 9.85
CA SER A 123 10.02 11.54 10.73
C SER A 123 10.47 12.94 10.29
N GLU A 124 10.47 13.24 8.99
CA GLU A 124 10.68 14.60 8.48
C GLU A 124 9.53 15.56 8.85
N GLU A 125 8.28 15.10 8.78
CA GLU A 125 7.08 15.90 9.10
C GLU A 125 6.98 16.23 10.61
N SER A 126 7.57 15.39 11.48
CA SER A 126 7.58 15.60 12.95
C SER A 126 8.67 16.57 13.44
N VAL A 127 9.64 16.93 12.60
CA VAL A 127 10.74 17.87 12.96
C VAL A 127 10.36 19.33 12.67
N GLU A 128 9.30 19.57 11.89
CA GLU A 128 8.85 20.92 11.50
C GLU A 128 7.71 21.50 12.36
N THR A 129 7.25 20.81 13.40
CA THR A 129 6.25 21.31 14.37
C THR A 129 6.85 21.68 15.72
#